data_AF-A0A2S9GBS3-F1
#
_entry.id   AF-A0A2S9GBS3-F1
#
_cell.length_a   1.000
_cell.length_b   1.000
_cell.length_c   1.000
_cell.angle_alpha   90.00
_cell.angle_beta   90.00
_cell.angle_gamma   90.00
#
_symmetry.space_group_name_H-M   'P 1'
#
loop_
_entity.id
_entity.type
_entity.pdbx_description
1 polymer ?
#
loop_
_entity_poly.entity_id
_entity_poly.type
_entity_poly.pdbx_seq_one_letter_code
_entity_poly.pdbx_strand_id
1 'polypeptide(L)' 'AALRAPEPTGVLVTRWAADPYARGSYSFLAVGSSPDDQEALAAPVGDRLSFAGEATHEEFFATVHGAYLSGLRAADRILG' A
#
# COMPACT_ATOMS: atom_id res chain seq x y z
N ALA A 1 -19.55 37.59 18.10
CA ALA A 1 -20.49 36.58 17.58
C ALA A 1 -19.67 35.43 17.00
N ALA A 2 -19.98 34.18 17.33
CA ALA A 2 -19.28 33.04 16.75
C ALA A 2 -19.60 32.95 15.24
N LEU A 3 -18.57 32.87 14.40
CA LEU A 3 -18.74 32.60 12.97
C LEU A 3 -19.30 31.18 12.81
N ARG A 4 -20.48 31.05 12.20
CA ARG A 4 -21.04 29.75 11.82
C ARG A 4 -20.50 29.37 10.43
N ALA A 5 -19.96 28.17 10.31
CA ALA A 5 -19.62 27.61 9.01
C ALA A 5 -20.92 27.34 8.20
N PRO A 6 -20.89 27.53 6.87
CA PRO A 6 -22.01 27.15 6.00
C PRO A 6 -22.18 25.63 5.95
N GLU A 7 -23.37 25.18 5.58
CA GLU A 7 -23.62 23.76 5.32
C GLU A 7 -22.84 23.27 4.08
N PRO A 8 -22.28 22.04 4.11
CA PRO A 8 -21.57 21.49 2.97
C PRO A 8 -22.52 21.25 1.79
N THR A 9 -22.08 21.62 0.57
CA THR A 9 -22.86 21.41 -0.67
C THR A 9 -22.74 19.99 -1.23
N GLY A 10 -21.83 19.18 -0.68
CA GLY A 10 -21.60 17.80 -1.09
C GLY A 10 -20.64 17.09 -0.14
N VAL A 11 -20.83 15.79 0.04
CA VAL A 11 -20.00 14.94 0.91
C VAL A 11 -19.79 13.59 0.24
N LEU A 12 -18.57 13.09 0.28
CA LEU A 12 -18.22 11.71 -0.07
C LEU A 12 -17.50 11.06 1.11
N VAL A 13 -17.99 9.90 1.57
CA VAL A 13 -17.38 9.13 2.65
C VAL A 13 -16.95 7.78 2.11
N THR A 14 -15.64 7.54 2.04
CA THR A 14 -15.08 6.27 1.59
C THR A 14 -15.27 5.18 2.63
N ARG A 15 -15.39 3.93 2.17
CA ARG A 15 -15.44 2.73 3.02
C ARG A 15 -14.40 1.72 2.58
N TRP A 16 -13.13 2.11 2.57
CA TRP A 16 -12.01 1.28 2.09
C TRP A 16 -11.94 -0.11 2.73
N ALA A 17 -12.22 -0.21 4.03
CA ALA A 17 -12.28 -1.51 4.71
C ALA A 17 -13.39 -2.45 4.18
N ALA A 18 -14.46 -1.90 3.61
CA ALA A 18 -15.57 -2.65 3.03
C ALA A 18 -15.42 -2.88 1.51
N ASP A 19 -14.48 -2.22 0.84
CA ASP A 19 -14.19 -2.47 -0.56
C ASP A 19 -13.60 -3.89 -0.72
N PRO A 20 -14.21 -4.78 -1.51
CA PRO A 20 -13.76 -6.17 -1.63
C PRO A 20 -12.37 -6.33 -2.24
N TYR A 21 -11.88 -5.31 -2.96
CA TYR A 21 -10.58 -5.32 -3.65
C TYR A 21 -9.49 -4.57 -2.86
N ALA A 22 -9.83 -3.69 -1.92
CA ALA A 22 -8.86 -2.99 -1.08
C ALA A 22 -8.79 -3.54 0.35
N ARG A 23 -9.94 -3.81 1.00
CA ARG A 23 -10.05 -4.37 2.36
C ARG A 23 -9.32 -3.59 3.46
N GLY A 24 -8.94 -2.35 3.19
CA GLY A 24 -8.08 -1.54 4.04
C GLY A 24 -7.52 -0.35 3.25
N SER A 25 -6.63 0.42 3.87
CA SER A 25 -6.01 1.59 3.24
C SER A 25 -4.54 1.35 2.91
N TYR A 26 -3.73 1.00 3.90
CA TYR A 26 -2.28 0.82 3.77
C TYR A 26 -1.76 -0.13 4.85
N SER A 27 -0.66 -0.80 4.53
CA SER A 27 0.04 -1.71 5.45
C SER A 27 0.68 -0.97 6.62
N PHE A 28 0.95 -1.72 7.67
CA PHE A 28 1.75 -1.29 8.81
C PHE A 28 2.37 -2.53 9.48
N LEU A 29 3.44 -2.35 10.23
CA LEU A 29 4.01 -3.42 11.04
C LEU A 29 3.21 -3.58 12.34
N ALA A 30 2.44 -4.67 12.42
CA ALA A 30 1.70 -5.01 13.62
C ALA A 30 2.64 -5.46 14.74
N VAL A 31 2.12 -5.55 15.98
CA VAL A 31 2.88 -6.11 17.10
C VAL A 31 3.28 -7.55 16.77
N GLY A 32 4.58 -7.82 16.78
CA GLY A 32 5.16 -9.12 16.42
C GLY A 32 5.62 -9.24 14.97
N SER A 33 5.34 -8.25 14.12
CA SER A 33 5.89 -8.17 12.76
C SER A 33 7.21 -7.41 12.70
N SER A 34 8.00 -7.67 11.65
CA SER A 34 9.25 -6.98 11.37
C SER A 34 9.35 -6.60 9.88
N PRO A 35 10.32 -5.75 9.50
CA PRO A 35 10.65 -5.51 8.09
C PRO A 35 10.94 -6.80 7.30
N ASP A 36 11.42 -7.87 7.96
CA ASP A 36 11.64 -9.18 7.33
C ASP A 36 10.36 -9.78 6.75
N ASP A 37 9.18 -9.49 7.35
CA ASP A 37 7.89 -9.91 6.79
C ASP A 37 7.60 -9.24 5.45
N GLN A 38 8.00 -7.97 5.30
CA GLN A 38 7.85 -7.22 4.05
C GLN A 38 8.84 -7.70 3.00
N GLU A 39 10.08 -8.03 3.39
CA GLU A 39 11.08 -8.63 2.52
C GLU A 39 10.61 -10.01 2.02
N ALA A 40 10.08 -10.83 2.93
CA ALA A 40 9.50 -12.13 2.60
C ALA A 40 8.32 -11.99 1.62
N LEU A 41 7.42 -11.02 1.82
CA LEU A 41 6.33 -10.73 0.88
C LEU A 41 6.83 -10.22 -0.47
N ALA A 42 7.95 -9.47 -0.48
CA ALA A 42 8.56 -8.95 -1.70
C ALA A 42 9.34 -10.01 -2.49
N ALA A 43 9.66 -11.16 -1.90
CA ALA A 43 10.46 -12.20 -2.54
C ALA A 43 9.71 -12.84 -3.72
N PRO A 44 10.35 -13.02 -4.89
CA PRO A 44 9.73 -13.72 -6.02
C PRO A 44 9.61 -15.23 -5.74
N VAL A 45 8.66 -15.88 -6.41
CA VAL A 45 8.54 -17.35 -6.42
C VAL A 45 9.10 -17.85 -7.76
N GLY A 46 10.37 -18.25 -7.71
CA GLY A 46 11.16 -18.60 -8.89
C GLY A 46 11.19 -17.48 -9.92
N ASP A 47 11.39 -17.85 -11.19
CA ASP A 47 11.48 -16.88 -12.30
C ASP A 47 10.10 -16.61 -12.96
N ARG A 48 9.00 -16.89 -12.24
CA ARG A 48 7.64 -16.84 -12.81
C ARG A 48 6.72 -15.85 -12.12
N LEU A 49 6.84 -15.66 -10.82
CA LEU A 49 5.94 -14.81 -10.05
C LEU A 49 6.74 -13.78 -9.26
N SER A 50 6.50 -12.51 -9.57
CA SER A 50 7.04 -11.37 -8.83
C SER A 50 5.92 -10.63 -8.10
N PHE A 51 6.23 -10.10 -6.92
CA PHE A 51 5.31 -9.30 -6.12
C PHE A 51 5.75 -7.82 -6.09
N ALA A 52 4.75 -6.94 -6.14
CA ALA A 52 4.88 -5.50 -6.01
C ALA A 52 3.67 -4.95 -5.24
N GLY A 53 3.78 -3.70 -4.81
CA GLY A 53 2.80 -3.01 -3.98
C GLY A 53 3.45 -2.36 -2.77
N GLU A 54 2.74 -1.42 -2.14
CA GLU A 54 3.28 -0.65 -1.01
C GLU A 54 3.79 -1.54 0.14
N ALA A 55 3.11 -2.66 0.41
CA ALA A 55 3.48 -3.60 1.47
C ALA A 55 4.78 -4.37 1.20
N THR A 56 5.37 -4.23 0.00
CA THR A 56 6.58 -4.93 -0.44
C THR A 56 7.81 -4.01 -0.49
N HIS A 57 7.71 -2.79 0.06
CA HIS A 57 8.81 -1.83 0.10
C HIS A 57 9.16 -1.49 1.55
N GLU A 58 10.27 -2.03 2.05
CA GLU A 58 10.69 -1.89 3.45
C GLU A 58 10.81 -0.43 3.92
N GLU A 59 11.35 0.46 3.08
CA GLU A 59 11.59 1.86 3.47
C GLU A 59 10.38 2.78 3.28
N PHE A 60 9.57 2.53 2.23
CA PHE A 60 8.51 3.43 1.78
C PHE A 60 7.12 2.76 1.74
N PHE A 61 6.87 1.78 2.60
CA PHE A 61 5.54 1.18 2.75
C PHE A 61 4.49 2.22 3.15
N ALA A 62 3.22 1.87 2.94
CA ALA A 62 2.06 2.75 3.09
C ALA A 62 2.04 3.99 2.18
N THR A 63 2.96 4.12 1.22
CA THR A 63 3.04 5.27 0.31
C THR A 63 2.84 4.88 -1.15
N VAL A 64 2.35 5.85 -1.95
CA VAL A 64 2.19 5.69 -3.41
C VAL A 64 3.54 5.53 -4.11
N HIS A 65 4.57 6.28 -3.69
CA HIS A 65 5.89 6.18 -4.32
C HIS A 65 6.59 4.87 -3.98
N GLY A 66 6.41 4.32 -2.78
CA GLY A 66 6.88 2.97 -2.45
C GLY A 66 6.22 1.90 -3.32
N ALA A 67 4.91 2.00 -3.56
CA ALA A 67 4.22 1.11 -4.51
C ALA A 67 4.79 1.24 -5.92
N TYR A 68 5.03 2.46 -6.40
CA TYR A 68 5.64 2.71 -7.72
C TYR A 68 7.05 2.10 -7.83
N LEU A 69 7.93 2.37 -6.88
CA LEU A 69 9.30 1.85 -6.85
C LEU A 69 9.33 0.33 -6.77
N SER A 70 8.42 -0.28 -5.99
CA SER A 70 8.29 -1.73 -5.92
C SER A 70 7.88 -2.36 -7.27
N GLY A 71 7.09 -1.63 -8.07
CA GLY A 71 6.71 -2.03 -9.43
C GLY A 71 7.89 -2.00 -10.39
N LEU A 72 8.74 -0.97 -10.33
CA LEU A 72 9.99 -0.92 -11.10
C LEU A 72 10.91 -2.10 -10.74
N ARG A 73 11.10 -2.36 -9.45
CA ARG A 73 11.89 -3.51 -8.97
C ARG A 73 11.34 -4.84 -9.49
N ALA A 74 10.01 -5.03 -9.51
CA ALA A 74 9.40 -6.24 -10.06
C ALA A 74 9.57 -6.33 -11.59
N ALA A 75 9.50 -5.21 -12.30
CA ALA A 75 9.75 -5.15 -13.74
C ALA A 75 11.21 -5.53 -14.07
N ASP A 76 12.19 -4.98 -13.34
CA ASP A 76 13.61 -5.33 -13.51
C ASP A 76 13.84 -6.83 -13.30
N ARG A 77 13.21 -7.44 -12.29
CA ARG A 77 13.28 -8.90 -12.07
C ARG A 77 12.71 -9.72 -13.24
N ILE A 78 11.67 -9.22 -13.90
CA ILE A 78 11.01 -9.91 -15.02
C ILE A 78 11.83 -9.75 -16.31
N LEU A 79 12.45 -8.59 -16.52
CA LEU A 79 13.16 -8.26 -17.75
C LEU A 79 14.63 -8.74 -17.75
N GLY A 80 15.25 -8.89 -16.57
CA GLY A 80 16.68 -9.16 -16.42
C GLY A 80 17.54 -7.93 -16.71
#